data_AF-A0AAV0Y358-F1
#
_entry.id   AF-A0AAV0Y358-F1
#
_cell.length_a   1.000
_cell.length_b   1.000
_cell.length_c   1.000
_cell.angle_alpha   90.00
_cell.angle_beta   90.00
_cell.angle_gamma   90.00
#
_symmetry.space_group_name_H-M   'P 1'
#
loop_
_entity.id
_entity.type
_entity.pdbx_description
1 polymer ?
#
loop_
_entity_poly.entity_id
_entity_poly.type
_entity_poly.pdbx_seq_one_letter_code
_entity_poly.pdbx_strand_id
1 'polypeptide(L)'
;MQGRKENIISTSDKMESFKKKINLWLSCIKNDDFSCFSSVEESKIHLSINQKTELKNIMYEHLLTLSRNLKSYFPSLLTTEIQWVVSLYGPCGEENIKNANLSSTEKEQLLEISSDTTLKSKFYMSENDSFWISLQNEYPEVSKKALQILFPFSTSYMCESAFSILEVTKTKKKSTLKDIESELRVSLSTIRPRIEDLCSIHQSQVSH
;
A
#
# COMPACT_ATOMS: atom_id res chain seq x y z
N MET A 1 0.93 -8.69 -2.36
CA MET A 1 0.16 -7.72 -1.57
C MET A 1 0.68 -7.60 -0.14
N GLN A 2 1.44 -8.58 0.36
CA GLN A 2 2.03 -8.54 1.70
C GLN A 2 3.53 -8.29 1.60
N GLY A 3 4.08 -7.64 2.63
CA GLY A 3 5.50 -7.32 2.72
C GLY A 3 5.78 -6.08 3.56
N ARG A 4 7.03 -5.93 4.00
CA ARG A 4 7.48 -4.70 4.67
C ARG A 4 7.47 -3.56 3.64
N LYS A 5 6.90 -2.41 4.02
CA LYS A 5 6.67 -1.21 3.19
C LYS A 5 5.46 -1.26 2.23
N GLU A 6 4.54 -2.21 2.38
CA GLU A 6 3.24 -2.10 1.70
C GLU A 6 2.40 -0.99 2.35
N ASN A 7 1.87 -0.08 1.54
CA ASN A 7 0.92 0.94 1.96
C ASN A 7 -0.33 0.88 1.09
N ILE A 8 -1.30 1.73 1.39
CA ILE A 8 -2.59 1.77 0.67
C ILE A 8 -2.39 2.03 -0.83
N ILE A 9 -1.41 2.85 -1.20
CA ILE A 9 -1.09 3.21 -2.59
C ILE A 9 -0.53 2.00 -3.32
N SER A 10 0.55 1.39 -2.80
CA SER A 10 1.21 0.24 -3.43
C SER A 10 0.26 -0.95 -3.55
N THR A 11 -0.64 -1.12 -2.59
CA THR A 11 -1.64 -2.19 -2.59
C THR A 11 -2.74 -1.90 -3.62
N SER A 12 -3.19 -0.66 -3.71
CA SER A 12 -4.13 -0.21 -4.74
C SER A 12 -3.56 -0.41 -6.15
N ASP A 13 -2.30 -0.02 -6.38
CA ASP A 13 -1.62 -0.17 -7.67
C ASP A 13 -1.48 -1.63 -8.09
N LYS A 14 -1.11 -2.50 -7.14
CA LYS A 14 -1.02 -3.96 -7.37
C LYS A 14 -2.39 -4.55 -7.71
N MET A 15 -3.44 -4.13 -7.00
CA MET A 15 -4.81 -4.57 -7.27
C MET A 15 -5.29 -4.11 -8.65
N GLU A 16 -5.03 -2.86 -9.01
CA GLU A 16 -5.40 -2.29 -10.31
C GLU A 16 -4.62 -2.95 -11.45
N SER A 17 -3.32 -3.20 -11.27
CA SER A 17 -2.51 -3.98 -12.21
C SER A 17 -3.08 -5.38 -12.43
N PHE A 18 -3.52 -6.06 -11.36
CA PHE A 18 -4.12 -7.39 -11.46
C PHE A 18 -5.46 -7.37 -12.19
N LYS A 19 -6.33 -6.39 -11.91
CA LYS A 19 -7.59 -6.19 -12.67
C LYS A 19 -7.32 -5.97 -14.16
N LYS A 20 -6.29 -5.18 -14.51
CA LYS A 20 -5.86 -4.97 -15.90
C LYS A 20 -5.35 -6.26 -16.55
N LYS A 21 -4.59 -7.08 -15.82
CA LYS A 21 -4.14 -8.40 -16.31
C LYS A 21 -5.31 -9.32 -16.63
N ILE A 22 -6.35 -9.37 -15.80
CA ILE A 22 -7.54 -10.18 -16.09
C ILE A 22 -8.22 -9.73 -17.39
N ASN A 23 -8.33 -8.42 -17.63
CA ASN A 23 -8.90 -7.90 -18.88
C ASN A 23 -8.05 -8.26 -20.10
N LEU A 24 -6.73 -8.23 -19.96
CA LEU A 24 -5.80 -8.71 -20.99
C LEU A 24 -6.02 -10.20 -21.27
N TRP A 25 -6.06 -11.04 -20.23
CA TRP A 25 -6.27 -12.49 -20.35
C TRP A 25 -7.61 -12.83 -20.99
N LEU A 26 -8.68 -12.13 -20.64
CA LEU A 26 -9.99 -12.26 -21.30
C LEU A 26 -9.91 -11.96 -22.81
N SER A 27 -9.10 -10.97 -23.20
CA SER A 27 -8.90 -10.60 -24.60
C SER A 27 -8.08 -11.65 -25.35
N CYS A 28 -7.01 -12.17 -24.73
CA CYS A 28 -6.21 -13.28 -25.28
C CYS A 28 -7.07 -14.53 -25.52
N ILE A 29 -7.86 -14.94 -24.51
CA ILE A 29 -8.73 -16.13 -24.62
C ILE A 29 -9.75 -15.96 -25.74
N LYS A 30 -10.37 -14.77 -25.89
CA LYS A 30 -11.29 -14.50 -27.01
C LYS A 30 -10.64 -14.76 -28.37
N ASN A 31 -9.37 -14.38 -28.51
CA ASN A 31 -8.56 -14.51 -29.72
C ASN A 31 -7.85 -15.88 -29.85
N ASP A 32 -8.20 -16.87 -29.03
CA ASP A 32 -7.59 -18.21 -29.02
C ASP A 32 -6.09 -18.24 -28.66
N ASP A 33 -5.60 -17.18 -28.01
CA ASP A 33 -4.25 -17.04 -27.46
C ASP A 33 -4.25 -17.45 -25.97
N PHE A 34 -3.48 -18.48 -25.63
CA PHE A 34 -3.33 -18.98 -24.25
C PHE A 34 -1.90 -18.79 -23.73
N SER A 35 -1.08 -17.95 -24.36
CA SER A 35 0.29 -17.64 -23.93
C SER A 35 0.38 -17.13 -22.49
N CYS A 36 -0.70 -16.55 -21.97
CA CYS A 36 -0.84 -16.11 -20.59
C CYS A 36 -0.94 -17.26 -19.56
N PHE A 37 -1.14 -18.50 -20.04
CA PHE A 37 -1.35 -19.71 -19.26
C PHE A 37 -0.48 -20.84 -19.82
N SER A 38 0.81 -20.86 -19.45
CA SER A 38 1.79 -21.82 -20.01
C SER A 38 1.33 -23.27 -19.97
N SER A 39 0.78 -23.74 -18.85
CA SER A 39 0.28 -25.11 -18.72
C SER A 39 -0.90 -25.43 -19.65
N VAL A 40 -1.73 -24.42 -19.98
CA VAL A 40 -2.83 -24.58 -20.94
C VAL A 40 -2.29 -24.59 -22.36
N GLU A 41 -1.35 -23.70 -22.68
CA GLU A 41 -0.70 -23.66 -23.99
C GLU A 41 0.00 -24.99 -24.32
N GLU A 42 0.74 -25.56 -23.36
CA GLU A 42 1.38 -26.87 -23.49
C GLU A 42 0.38 -28.01 -23.69
N SER A 43 -0.71 -28.02 -22.91
CA SER A 43 -1.73 -29.08 -22.99
C SER A 43 -2.65 -28.99 -24.21
N LYS A 44 -2.76 -27.81 -24.85
CA LYS A 44 -3.59 -27.57 -26.04
C LYS A 44 -3.21 -28.48 -27.21
N ILE A 45 -1.97 -28.98 -27.27
CA ILE A 45 -1.50 -29.88 -28.34
C ILE A 45 -2.26 -31.22 -28.31
N HIS A 46 -2.72 -31.66 -27.13
CA HIS A 46 -3.34 -32.96 -26.93
C HIS A 46 -4.87 -32.96 -26.94
N LEU A 47 -5.51 -31.78 -27.02
CA LEU A 47 -6.96 -31.63 -26.94
C LEU A 47 -7.64 -31.67 -28.32
N SER A 48 -8.81 -32.29 -28.38
CA SER A 48 -9.72 -32.18 -29.53
C SER A 48 -10.30 -30.76 -29.67
N ILE A 49 -10.85 -30.43 -30.84
CA ILE A 49 -11.48 -29.10 -31.11
C ILE A 49 -12.60 -28.80 -30.11
N ASN A 50 -13.44 -29.78 -29.80
CA ASN A 50 -14.55 -29.61 -28.85
C ASN A 50 -14.03 -29.32 -27.43
N GLN A 51 -13.01 -30.06 -26.98
CA GLN A 51 -12.39 -29.84 -25.66
C GLN A 51 -11.69 -28.47 -25.56
N LYS A 52 -11.05 -28.00 -26.64
CA LYS A 52 -10.47 -26.65 -26.69
C LYS A 52 -11.54 -25.58 -26.53
N THR A 53 -12.68 -25.76 -27.19
CA THR A 53 -13.81 -24.83 -27.13
C THR A 53 -14.43 -24.81 -25.73
N GLU A 54 -14.61 -25.97 -25.12
CA GLU A 54 -15.13 -26.09 -23.76
C GLU A 54 -14.18 -25.44 -22.73
N LEU A 55 -12.89 -25.75 -22.81
CA LEU A 55 -11.87 -25.17 -21.94
C LEU A 55 -11.82 -23.64 -22.07
N LYS A 56 -11.87 -23.11 -23.30
CA LYS A 56 -11.95 -21.68 -23.58
C LYS A 56 -13.13 -21.04 -22.85
N ASN A 57 -14.32 -21.63 -22.97
CA ASN A 57 -15.53 -21.11 -22.34
C ASN A 57 -15.43 -21.14 -20.81
N ILE A 58 -14.93 -22.22 -20.23
CA ILE A 58 -14.74 -22.35 -18.77
C ILE A 58 -13.77 -21.28 -18.26
N MET A 59 -12.61 -21.12 -18.91
CA MET A 59 -11.61 -20.12 -18.52
C MET A 59 -12.17 -18.70 -18.64
N TYR A 60 -12.89 -18.42 -19.73
CA TYR A 60 -13.48 -17.11 -19.97
C TYR A 60 -14.51 -16.74 -18.89
N GLU A 61 -15.45 -17.65 -18.59
CA GLU A 61 -16.46 -17.43 -17.55
C GLU A 61 -15.83 -17.32 -16.15
N HIS A 62 -14.81 -18.12 -15.87
CA HIS A 62 -14.08 -18.04 -14.60
C HIS A 62 -13.41 -16.68 -14.41
N LEU A 63 -12.67 -16.19 -15.41
CA LEU A 63 -12.01 -14.89 -15.35
C LEU A 63 -13.00 -13.73 -15.29
N LEU A 64 -14.13 -13.82 -15.99
CA LEU A 64 -15.21 -12.84 -15.90
C LEU A 64 -15.78 -12.77 -14.48
N THR A 65 -16.06 -13.93 -13.88
CA THR A 65 -16.55 -14.03 -12.51
C THR A 65 -15.53 -13.48 -11.52
N LEU A 66 -14.25 -13.85 -11.69
CA LEU A 66 -13.16 -13.31 -10.87
C LEU A 66 -13.04 -11.79 -10.99
N SER A 67 -13.14 -11.24 -12.20
CA SER A 67 -13.11 -9.78 -12.44
C SER A 67 -14.26 -9.07 -11.71
N ARG A 68 -15.48 -9.60 -11.78
CA ARG A 68 -16.65 -9.07 -11.07
C ARG A 68 -16.45 -9.12 -9.55
N ASN A 69 -16.01 -10.27 -9.04
CA ASN A 69 -15.77 -10.46 -7.62
C ASN A 69 -14.69 -9.51 -7.10
N LEU A 70 -13.57 -9.34 -7.80
CA LEU A 70 -12.52 -8.40 -7.40
C LEU A 70 -12.99 -6.96 -7.38
N LYS A 71 -13.84 -6.55 -8.33
CA LYS A 71 -14.44 -5.20 -8.30
C LYS A 71 -15.38 -5.00 -7.11
N SER A 72 -16.13 -6.04 -6.74
CA SER A 72 -17.05 -6.01 -5.60
C SER A 72 -16.32 -6.01 -4.25
N TYR A 73 -15.36 -6.91 -4.05
CA TYR A 73 -14.63 -7.05 -2.80
C TYR A 73 -13.57 -5.96 -2.59
N PHE A 74 -12.98 -5.47 -3.67
CA PHE A 74 -11.91 -4.47 -3.63
C PHE A 74 -12.29 -3.27 -4.52
N PRO A 75 -13.21 -2.40 -4.08
CA PRO A 75 -13.43 -1.13 -4.74
C PRO A 75 -12.13 -0.30 -4.77
N SER A 76 -12.05 0.70 -5.64
CA SER A 76 -10.86 1.55 -5.72
C SER A 76 -10.60 2.18 -4.35
N LEU A 77 -9.43 1.90 -3.78
CA LEU A 77 -9.00 2.49 -2.51
C LEU A 77 -8.61 3.95 -2.71
N LEU A 78 -8.03 4.26 -3.88
CA LEU A 78 -7.74 5.62 -4.34
C LEU A 78 -9.01 6.20 -4.99
N THR A 79 -9.90 6.75 -4.17
CA THR A 79 -11.06 7.52 -4.65
C THR A 79 -10.61 8.91 -5.12
N THR A 80 -11.44 9.57 -5.92
CA THR A 80 -11.22 10.96 -6.36
C THR A 80 -11.05 11.92 -5.18
N GLU A 81 -11.65 11.61 -4.03
CA GLU A 81 -11.59 12.41 -2.81
C GLU A 81 -10.22 12.41 -2.11
N ILE A 82 -9.40 11.38 -2.35
CA ILE A 82 -8.08 11.23 -1.73
C ILE A 82 -6.91 11.34 -2.72
N GLN A 83 -7.22 11.51 -4.01
CA GLN A 83 -6.24 11.56 -5.09
C GLN A 83 -5.24 12.72 -4.94
N TRP A 84 -5.63 13.81 -4.27
CA TRP A 84 -4.76 14.94 -3.96
C TRP A 84 -3.53 14.57 -3.12
N VAL A 85 -3.61 13.48 -2.33
CA VAL A 85 -2.49 12.99 -1.51
C VAL A 85 -1.37 12.38 -2.35
N VAL A 86 -1.71 11.82 -3.52
CA VAL A 86 -0.77 11.03 -4.36
C VAL A 86 -0.47 11.69 -5.70
N SER A 87 -1.33 12.61 -6.14
CA SER A 87 -1.26 13.23 -7.47
C SER A 87 -1.58 14.73 -7.41
N LEU A 88 -0.78 15.45 -6.63
CA LEU A 88 -0.95 16.89 -6.42
C LEU A 88 -0.47 17.72 -7.63
N TYR A 89 0.69 17.39 -8.20
CA TYR A 89 1.35 18.18 -9.25
C TYR A 89 1.17 17.67 -10.69
N GLY A 90 0.25 16.72 -10.90
CA GLY A 90 -0.06 16.14 -12.21
C GLY A 90 -1.06 16.98 -13.04
N PRO A 91 -1.37 16.58 -14.28
CA PRO A 91 -2.33 17.27 -15.15
C PRO A 91 -3.72 17.44 -14.51
N CYS A 92 -4.10 16.53 -13.62
CA CYS A 92 -5.36 16.55 -12.89
C CYS A 92 -5.23 17.13 -11.47
N GLY A 93 -4.11 17.78 -11.12
CA GLY A 93 -3.83 18.26 -9.76
C GLY A 93 -4.92 19.19 -9.21
N GLU A 94 -5.28 20.22 -9.99
CA GLU A 94 -6.36 21.14 -9.59
C GLU A 94 -7.71 20.44 -9.47
N GLU A 95 -8.01 19.49 -10.35
CA GLU A 95 -9.25 18.71 -10.29
C GLU A 95 -9.28 17.82 -9.04
N ASN A 96 -8.15 17.20 -8.68
CA ASN A 96 -8.00 16.42 -7.46
C ASN A 96 -8.21 17.29 -6.21
N ILE A 97 -7.70 18.53 -6.19
CA ILE A 97 -7.93 19.47 -5.08
C ILE A 97 -9.41 19.86 -5.01
N LYS A 98 -10.05 20.14 -6.15
CA LYS A 98 -11.49 20.47 -6.22
C LYS A 98 -12.36 19.34 -5.68
N ASN A 99 -12.05 18.10 -6.07
CA ASN A 99 -12.77 16.90 -5.66
C ASN A 99 -12.41 16.40 -4.25
N ALA A 100 -11.39 16.97 -3.62
CA ALA A 100 -10.99 16.58 -2.27
C ALA A 100 -12.11 16.87 -1.26
N ASN A 101 -12.32 15.93 -0.34
CA ASN A 101 -13.24 16.08 0.79
C ASN A 101 -12.62 16.95 1.90
N LEU A 102 -12.40 18.22 1.57
CA LEU A 102 -11.70 19.22 2.38
C LEU A 102 -12.51 20.52 2.45
N SER A 103 -12.30 21.29 3.51
CA SER A 103 -12.84 22.65 3.64
C SER A 103 -12.22 23.61 2.62
N SER A 104 -12.86 24.76 2.38
CA SER A 104 -12.32 25.78 1.47
C SER A 104 -10.92 26.23 1.88
N THR A 105 -10.68 26.47 3.17
CA THR A 105 -9.37 26.88 3.70
C THR A 105 -8.29 25.83 3.43
N GLU A 106 -8.59 24.55 3.57
CA GLU A 106 -7.64 23.47 3.27
C GLU A 106 -7.38 23.34 1.77
N LYS A 107 -8.38 23.59 0.93
CA LYS A 107 -8.20 23.62 -0.53
C LYS A 107 -7.35 24.80 -0.97
N GLU A 108 -7.50 25.97 -0.35
CA GLU A 108 -6.62 27.13 -0.57
C GLU A 108 -5.17 26.80 -0.21
N GLN A 109 -4.93 26.18 0.96
CA GLN A 109 -3.60 25.71 1.35
C GLN A 109 -3.02 24.70 0.33
N LEU A 110 -3.84 23.78 -0.19
CA LEU A 110 -3.38 22.87 -1.24
C LEU A 110 -3.06 23.58 -2.56
N LEU A 111 -3.76 24.66 -2.90
CA LEU A 111 -3.45 25.46 -4.07
C LEU A 111 -2.11 26.19 -3.92
N GLU A 112 -1.83 26.75 -2.73
CA GLU A 112 -0.53 27.34 -2.38
C GLU A 112 0.59 26.30 -2.51
N ILE A 113 0.42 25.13 -1.88
CA ILE A 113 1.38 24.02 -1.99
C ILE A 113 1.58 23.62 -3.46
N SER A 114 0.50 23.43 -4.22
CA SER A 114 0.56 22.98 -5.62
C SER A 114 1.25 23.97 -6.56
N SER A 115 1.30 25.25 -6.18
CA SER A 115 1.94 26.33 -6.93
C SER A 115 3.43 26.50 -6.57
N ASP A 116 3.88 25.92 -5.45
CA ASP A 116 5.27 26.02 -5.00
C ASP A 116 6.18 25.05 -5.77
N THR A 117 7.09 25.60 -6.56
CA THR A 117 8.06 24.83 -7.36
C THR A 117 9.06 24.05 -6.52
N THR A 118 9.43 24.55 -5.33
CA THR A 118 10.35 23.87 -4.43
C THR A 118 9.69 22.67 -3.77
N LEU A 119 8.43 22.82 -3.37
CA LEU A 119 7.62 21.72 -2.84
C LEU A 119 7.31 20.69 -3.94
N LYS A 120 7.08 21.12 -5.18
CA LYS A 120 6.98 20.23 -6.34
C LYS A 120 8.21 19.34 -6.50
N SER A 121 9.40 19.92 -6.44
CA SER A 121 10.64 19.14 -6.49
C SER A 121 10.74 18.17 -5.31
N LYS A 122 10.46 18.61 -4.08
CA LYS A 122 10.48 17.73 -2.89
C LYS A 122 9.50 16.57 -3.01
N PHE A 123 8.30 16.80 -3.57
CA PHE A 123 7.27 15.79 -3.77
C PHE A 123 7.75 14.64 -4.65
N TYR A 124 8.48 14.94 -5.73
CA TYR A 124 9.02 13.90 -6.62
C TYR A 124 10.32 13.25 -6.12
N MET A 125 11.06 13.91 -5.22
CA MET A 125 12.33 13.41 -4.69
C MET A 125 12.18 12.59 -3.40
N SER A 126 11.02 12.65 -2.74
CA SER A 126 10.79 12.02 -1.43
C SER A 126 9.72 10.94 -1.51
N GLU A 127 9.69 10.05 -0.52
CA GLU A 127 8.52 9.18 -0.31
C GLU A 127 7.29 10.05 0.07
N ASN A 128 6.09 9.60 -0.32
CA ASN A 128 4.88 10.42 -0.19
C ASN A 128 4.58 10.80 1.27
N ASP A 129 4.73 9.86 2.20
CA ASP A 129 4.60 10.10 3.63
C ASP A 129 5.62 11.12 4.14
N SER A 130 6.87 11.01 3.72
CA SER A 130 7.95 11.92 4.09
C SER A 130 7.69 13.36 3.61
N PHE A 131 7.12 13.51 2.41
CA PHE A 131 6.67 14.82 1.91
C PHE A 131 5.63 15.44 2.84
N TRP A 132 4.55 14.73 3.15
CA TRP A 132 3.49 15.26 4.02
C TRP A 132 3.95 15.48 5.46
N ILE A 133 4.87 14.66 5.99
CA ILE A 133 5.50 14.90 7.31
C ILE A 133 6.29 16.22 7.30
N SER A 134 7.01 16.51 6.22
CA SER A 134 7.81 17.74 6.13
C SER A 134 6.98 19.03 6.17
N LEU A 135 5.71 18.96 5.73
CA LEU A 135 4.78 20.08 5.71
C LEU A 135 4.02 20.28 7.02
N GLN A 136 4.20 19.41 8.02
CA GLN A 136 3.40 19.43 9.24
C GLN A 136 3.53 20.73 10.05
N ASN A 137 4.67 21.44 9.96
CA ASN A 137 4.87 22.71 10.66
C ASN A 137 4.20 23.89 9.95
N GLU A 138 4.20 23.90 8.62
CA GLU A 138 3.69 25.01 7.80
C GLU A 138 2.19 24.83 7.47
N TYR A 139 1.77 23.59 7.18
CA TYR A 139 0.41 23.21 6.80
C TYR A 139 -0.11 22.05 7.66
N PRO A 140 -0.31 22.26 8.98
CA PRO A 140 -0.60 21.19 9.94
C PRO A 140 -1.88 20.40 9.63
N GLU A 141 -2.97 21.08 9.26
CA GLU A 141 -4.27 20.45 9.04
C GLU A 141 -4.28 19.56 7.77
N VAL A 142 -3.80 20.10 6.65
CA VAL A 142 -3.68 19.36 5.38
C VAL A 142 -2.72 18.18 5.54
N SER A 143 -1.56 18.40 6.17
CA SER A 143 -0.56 17.34 6.40
C SER A 143 -1.14 16.22 7.27
N LYS A 144 -1.85 16.56 8.35
CA LYS A 144 -2.51 15.58 9.22
C LYS A 144 -3.52 14.71 8.45
N LYS A 145 -4.35 15.32 7.60
CA LYS A 145 -5.32 14.57 6.79
C LYS A 145 -4.65 13.68 5.75
N ALA A 146 -3.60 14.17 5.09
CA ALA A 146 -2.81 13.35 4.17
C ALA A 146 -2.21 12.13 4.89
N LEU A 147 -1.65 12.31 6.08
CA LEU A 147 -1.07 11.22 6.86
C LEU A 147 -2.13 10.23 7.38
N GLN A 148 -3.32 10.70 7.74
CA GLN A 148 -4.45 9.82 8.09
C GLN A 148 -4.87 8.91 6.93
N ILE A 149 -4.69 9.35 5.68
CA ILE A 149 -4.93 8.54 4.49
C ILE A 149 -3.78 7.55 4.25
N LEU A 150 -2.53 7.95 4.51
CA LEU A 150 -1.33 7.15 4.20
C LEU A 150 -0.96 6.09 5.24
N PHE A 151 -1.26 6.33 6.53
CA PHE A 151 -0.83 5.48 7.62
C PHE A 151 -1.59 4.17 7.86
N PRO A 152 -2.87 4.00 7.47
CA PRO A 152 -3.53 2.71 7.61
C PRO A 152 -2.72 1.59 6.94
N PHE A 153 -2.45 0.52 7.69
CA PHE A 153 -1.82 -0.67 7.12
C PHE A 153 -2.75 -1.29 6.08
N SER A 154 -2.24 -1.49 4.86
CA SER A 154 -3.03 -2.05 3.77
C SER A 154 -3.30 -3.55 3.90
N THR A 155 -2.58 -4.22 4.81
CA THR A 155 -2.74 -5.65 5.09
C THR A 155 -2.58 -5.94 6.58
N SER A 156 -3.07 -7.10 7.00
CA SER A 156 -2.84 -7.66 8.34
C SER A 156 -1.38 -8.04 8.59
N TYR A 157 -0.45 -7.94 7.63
CA TYR A 157 0.93 -8.41 7.77
C TYR A 157 1.64 -7.85 9.01
N MET A 158 1.48 -6.55 9.29
CA MET A 158 2.08 -5.94 10.49
C MET A 158 1.41 -6.45 11.77
N CYS A 159 0.10 -6.69 11.76
CA CYS A 159 -0.62 -7.31 12.87
C CYS A 159 -0.17 -8.76 13.09
N GLU A 160 -0.08 -9.57 12.04
CA GLU A 160 0.42 -10.95 12.07
C GLU A 160 1.85 -11.00 12.61
N SER A 161 2.72 -10.11 12.12
CA SER A 161 4.09 -9.97 12.62
C SER A 161 4.13 -9.60 14.10
N ALA A 162 3.27 -8.68 14.54
CA ALA A 162 3.15 -8.30 15.94
C ALA A 162 2.67 -9.47 16.81
N PHE A 163 1.71 -10.25 16.34
CA PHE A 163 1.23 -11.45 17.04
C PHE A 163 2.30 -12.54 17.14
N SER A 164 3.05 -12.81 16.06
CA SER A 164 4.15 -13.77 16.10
C SER A 164 5.24 -13.35 17.08
N ILE A 165 5.60 -12.06 17.12
CA ILE A 165 6.56 -11.53 18.10
C ILE A 165 6.00 -11.64 19.51
N LEU A 166 4.72 -11.30 19.72
CA LEU A 166 4.06 -11.41 21.01
C LEU A 166 4.08 -12.84 21.55
N GLU A 167 3.82 -13.83 20.70
CA GLU A 167 3.86 -15.25 21.06
C GLU A 167 5.26 -15.68 21.51
N VAL A 168 6.29 -15.31 20.76
CA VAL A 168 7.70 -15.59 21.11
C VAL A 168 8.08 -14.91 22.42
N THR A 169 7.73 -13.64 22.57
CA THR A 169 8.03 -12.80 23.74
C THR A 169 7.34 -13.35 24.99
N LYS A 170 6.06 -13.69 24.91
CA LYS A 170 5.29 -14.31 25.99
C LYS A 170 5.88 -15.66 26.43
N THR A 171 6.40 -16.45 25.48
CA THR A 171 6.98 -17.76 25.77
C THR A 171 8.37 -17.63 26.41
N LYS A 172 9.20 -16.69 25.94
CA LYS A 172 10.60 -16.54 26.39
C LYS A 172 10.78 -15.66 27.63
N LYS A 173 9.95 -14.62 27.81
CA LYS A 173 10.09 -13.61 28.88
C LYS A 173 8.94 -13.65 29.90
N LYS A 174 8.27 -14.82 30.04
CA LYS A 174 7.03 -15.02 30.81
C LYS A 174 7.08 -14.50 32.27
N SER A 175 8.25 -14.51 32.91
CA SER A 175 8.45 -14.08 34.31
C SER A 175 9.03 -12.67 34.49
N THR A 176 9.40 -11.99 33.40
CA THR A 176 10.16 -10.71 33.43
C THR A 176 9.57 -9.60 32.56
N LEU A 177 8.53 -9.89 31.78
CA LEU A 177 7.79 -8.90 30.99
C LEU A 177 7.01 -7.93 31.90
N LYS A 178 7.55 -6.73 32.06
CA LYS A 178 6.87 -5.61 32.72
C LYS A 178 6.03 -4.78 31.75
N ASP A 179 6.50 -4.62 30.51
CA ASP A 179 5.84 -3.82 29.48
C ASP A 179 5.93 -4.51 28.11
N ILE A 180 4.78 -5.01 27.64
CA ILE A 180 4.64 -5.68 26.35
C ILE A 180 4.67 -4.67 25.20
N GLU A 181 4.14 -3.47 25.40
CA GLU A 181 4.02 -2.47 24.33
C GLU A 181 5.40 -1.98 23.90
N SER A 182 6.26 -1.61 24.86
CA SER A 182 7.63 -1.19 24.58
C SER A 182 8.44 -2.27 23.87
N GLU A 183 8.31 -3.54 24.29
CA GLU A 183 9.01 -4.67 23.68
C GLU A 183 8.54 -4.92 22.23
N LEU A 184 7.22 -4.85 21.99
CA LEU A 184 6.67 -4.96 20.64
C LEU A 184 7.13 -3.81 19.76
N ARG A 185 7.12 -2.57 20.28
CA ARG A 185 7.57 -1.37 19.55
C ARG A 185 9.02 -1.51 19.10
N VAL A 186 9.91 -1.97 19.98
CA VAL A 186 11.33 -2.20 19.64
C VAL A 186 11.48 -3.34 18.63
N SER A 187 10.77 -4.45 18.83
CA SER A 187 10.89 -5.64 17.98
C SER A 187 10.31 -5.46 16.57
N LEU A 188 9.28 -4.62 16.42
CA LEU A 188 8.66 -4.28 15.14
C LEU A 188 9.35 -3.12 14.44
N SER A 189 10.13 -2.32 15.17
CA SER A 189 10.83 -1.15 14.63
C SER A 189 11.95 -1.58 13.68
N THR A 190 12.01 -0.93 12.51
CA THR A 190 13.17 -0.98 11.61
C THR A 190 14.18 0.12 11.91
N ILE A 191 13.85 1.05 12.80
CA ILE A 191 14.72 2.13 13.24
C ILE A 191 15.79 1.51 14.13
N ARG A 192 17.06 1.66 13.73
CA ARG A 192 18.19 1.23 14.56
C ARG A 192 18.22 2.09 15.83
N PRO A 193 18.21 1.48 17.02
CA PRO A 193 18.36 2.23 18.25
C PRO A 193 19.73 2.90 18.27
N ARG A 194 19.77 4.17 18.70
CA ARG A 194 21.02 4.91 18.89
C ARG A 194 21.64 4.51 20.22
N ILE A 195 22.16 3.28 20.27
CA ILE A 195 22.69 2.67 21.51
C ILE A 195 23.84 3.51 22.07
N GLU A 196 24.70 4.05 21.21
CA GLU A 196 25.82 4.91 21.61
C GLU A 196 25.33 6.18 22.32
N ASP A 197 24.36 6.89 21.74
CA ASP A 197 23.73 8.06 22.36
C ASP A 197 23.08 7.69 23.70
N LEU A 198 22.35 6.57 23.77
CA LEU A 198 21.69 6.10 24.99
C LEU A 198 22.70 5.75 26.10
N CYS A 199 23.80 5.08 25.74
CA CYS A 199 24.89 4.75 26.64
C CYS A 199 25.68 5.98 27.10
N SER A 200 25.73 7.04 26.30
CA SER A 200 26.36 8.30 26.71
C SER A 200 25.55 9.07 27.75
N ILE A 201 24.22 8.91 27.72
CA ILE A 201 23.28 9.58 28.64
C ILE A 201 23.09 8.78 29.95
N HIS A 202 23.14 7.45 29.88
CA HIS A 202 23.03 6.59 31.06
C HIS A 202 24.40 6.02 31.46
N GLN A 203 24.96 6.55 32.54
CA GLN A 203 26.20 6.04 33.14
C GLN A 203 26.03 4.56 33.50
N SER A 204 26.98 3.71 33.08
CA SER A 204 27.01 2.31 33.48
C SER A 204 27.08 2.22 35.01
N GLN A 205 26.13 1.54 35.65
CA GLN A 205 26.28 1.17 37.05
C GLN A 205 27.55 0.33 37.16
N VAL A 206 28.57 0.88 37.81
CA VAL A 206 29.79 0.15 38.11
C VAL A 206 29.42 -0.85 39.19
N SER A 207 29.32 -2.12 38.81
CA SER A 207 29.14 -3.21 39.76
C SER A 207 30.36 -3.26 40.68
N HIS A 208 30.14 -3.17 42.00
CA HIS A 208 31.15 -3.39 43.04
C HIS A 208 31.44 -4.87 43.25
#